data_AF-A0A1S3FLH4-F1
#
_entry.id   AF-A0A1S3FLH4-F1
#
_cell.length_a   1.000
_cell.length_b   1.000
_cell.length_c   1.000
_cell.angle_alpha   90.00
_cell.angle_beta   90.00
_cell.angle_gamma   90.00
#
_symmetry.space_group_name_H-M   'P 1'
#
loop_
_entity.id
_entity.type
_entity.pdbx_description
1 polymer ?
#
loop_
_entity_poly.entity_id
_entity_poly.type
_entity_poly.pdbx_seq_one_letter_code
_entity_poly.pdbx_strand_id
1 'polypeptide(L)'
;MIRSLESRENRRLQEANMRLEQENDDLAHELVTSKIALRKDLDNAEEKADALNKELLMTKQKLIEAEEEKRRLEEESAQLKEMCRRELDKAESEIKKNSSIIGDYKQICSQLSERLEKQQTANKVEIEKIRQKVDDCDRCREFFNKEGHVKGIASSKEVLDADTDEEKETLKNQLREMELELAQTKLQLVEAECKIQDLEHHLGLALNEVQAAKKTWFNRTLSSIKTATGVQGKETC
;
A
#
# COMPACT_ATOMS: atom_id res chain seq x y z
N MET A 1 -80.49 84.85 -10.67
CA MET A 1 -80.49 83.42 -11.05
C MET A 1 -79.16 82.99 -11.65
N ILE A 2 -78.65 83.65 -12.70
CA ILE A 2 -77.39 83.31 -13.40
C ILE A 2 -76.15 83.31 -12.49
N ARG A 3 -75.89 84.40 -11.73
CA ARG A 3 -74.75 84.46 -10.79
C ARG A 3 -74.74 83.35 -9.73
N SER A 4 -75.91 82.88 -9.30
CA SER A 4 -76.03 81.80 -8.31
C SER A 4 -75.72 80.42 -8.91
N LEU A 5 -76.01 80.23 -10.21
CA LEU A 5 -75.64 79.03 -10.95
C LEU A 5 -74.12 79.01 -11.20
N GLU A 6 -73.55 80.14 -11.63
CA GLU A 6 -72.10 80.30 -11.81
C GLU A 6 -71.31 80.03 -10.52
N SER A 7 -71.74 80.55 -9.37
CA SER A 7 -71.08 80.26 -8.08
C SER A 7 -71.17 78.78 -7.69
N ARG A 8 -72.28 78.10 -8.00
CA ARG A 8 -72.45 76.68 -7.69
C ARG A 8 -71.62 75.79 -8.61
N GLU A 9 -71.51 76.16 -9.87
CA GLU A 9 -70.67 75.46 -10.85
C GLU A 9 -69.18 75.67 -10.57
N ASN A 10 -68.77 76.89 -10.25
CA ASN A 10 -67.39 77.17 -9.83
C ASN A 10 -66.98 76.38 -8.59
N ARG A 11 -67.87 76.27 -7.58
CA ARG A 11 -67.64 75.41 -6.42
C ARG A 11 -67.47 73.94 -6.78
N ARG A 12 -68.30 73.41 -7.69
CA ARG A 12 -68.17 72.01 -8.15
C ARG A 12 -66.87 71.77 -8.90
N LEU A 13 -66.45 72.71 -9.75
CA LEU A 13 -65.18 72.63 -10.46
C LEU A 13 -64.00 72.71 -9.49
N GLN A 14 -64.06 73.55 -8.47
CA GLN A 14 -63.04 73.62 -7.41
C GLN A 14 -62.96 72.31 -6.62
N GLU A 15 -64.10 71.72 -6.24
CA GLU A 15 -64.14 70.43 -5.54
C GLU A 15 -63.60 69.28 -6.41
N ALA A 16 -63.90 69.28 -7.72
CA ALA A 16 -63.35 68.29 -8.66
C ALA A 16 -61.85 68.48 -8.89
N ASN A 17 -61.38 69.73 -9.00
CA ASN A 17 -59.96 70.02 -9.19
C ASN A 17 -59.14 69.60 -7.97
N MET A 18 -59.61 69.89 -6.75
CA MET A 18 -58.93 69.42 -5.52
C MET A 18 -58.86 67.89 -5.44
N ARG A 19 -59.89 67.16 -5.91
CA ARG A 19 -59.83 65.69 -5.97
C ARG A 19 -58.81 65.20 -6.99
N LEU A 20 -58.79 65.78 -8.18
CA LEU A 20 -57.84 65.42 -9.22
C LEU A 20 -56.40 65.75 -8.81
N GLU A 21 -56.18 66.86 -8.11
CA GLU A 21 -54.88 67.21 -7.53
C GLU A 21 -54.44 66.15 -6.51
N GLN A 22 -55.33 65.75 -5.59
CA GLN A 22 -55.03 64.70 -4.62
C GLN A 22 -54.75 63.34 -5.29
N GLU A 23 -55.58 62.93 -6.25
CA GLU A 23 -55.37 61.67 -7.00
C GLU A 23 -54.05 61.71 -7.78
N ASN A 24 -53.67 62.86 -8.34
CA ASN A 24 -52.39 63.03 -9.02
C ASN A 24 -51.21 62.91 -8.04
N ASP A 25 -51.29 63.56 -6.88
CA ASP A 25 -50.28 63.48 -5.84
C ASP A 25 -50.12 62.04 -5.32
N ASP A 26 -51.23 61.33 -5.08
CA ASP A 26 -51.22 59.93 -4.65
C ASP A 26 -50.56 59.02 -5.71
N LEU A 27 -50.93 59.17 -6.99
CA LEU A 27 -50.33 58.44 -8.09
C LEU A 27 -48.83 58.75 -8.25
N ALA A 28 -48.43 60.01 -8.07
CA ALA A 28 -47.03 60.40 -8.10
C ALA A 28 -46.24 59.75 -6.96
N HIS A 29 -46.79 59.73 -5.75
CA HIS A 29 -46.20 59.05 -4.59
C HIS A 29 -46.08 57.54 -4.79
N GLU A 30 -47.12 56.87 -5.28
CA GLU A 30 -47.10 55.44 -5.60
C GLU A 30 -46.05 55.12 -6.67
N LEU A 31 -46.00 55.91 -7.74
CA LEU A 31 -45.02 55.72 -8.82
C LEU A 31 -43.59 55.86 -8.32
N VAL A 32 -43.30 56.88 -7.50
CA VAL A 32 -41.97 57.07 -6.90
C VAL A 32 -41.62 55.91 -5.98
N THR A 33 -42.56 55.47 -5.15
CA THR A 33 -42.37 54.35 -4.22
C THR A 33 -42.08 53.05 -4.97
N SER A 34 -42.89 52.74 -5.99
CA SER A 34 -42.72 51.57 -6.85
C SER A 34 -41.38 51.61 -7.59
N LYS A 35 -41.00 52.77 -8.13
CA LYS A 35 -39.70 52.96 -8.81
C LYS A 35 -38.51 52.70 -7.89
N ILE A 36 -38.56 53.19 -6.65
CA ILE A 36 -37.51 52.95 -5.65
C ILE A 36 -37.43 51.47 -5.31
N ALA A 37 -38.58 50.81 -5.09
CA ALA A 37 -38.63 49.38 -4.79
C ALA A 37 -38.05 48.53 -5.93
N LEU A 38 -38.47 48.78 -7.17
CA LEU A 38 -37.94 48.08 -8.35
C LEU A 38 -36.45 48.31 -8.54
N ARG A 39 -35.95 49.53 -8.29
CA ARG A 39 -34.52 49.81 -8.36
C ARG A 39 -33.74 49.00 -7.33
N LYS A 40 -34.22 48.96 -6.09
CA LYS A 40 -33.63 48.16 -5.02
C LYS A 40 -33.63 46.67 -5.37
N ASP A 41 -34.71 46.16 -5.95
CA ASP A 41 -34.79 44.75 -6.36
C ASP A 41 -33.84 44.43 -7.52
N LEU A 42 -33.68 45.36 -8.46
CA LEU A 42 -32.69 45.24 -9.54
C LEU A 42 -31.26 45.21 -8.99
N ASP A 43 -30.90 46.17 -8.12
CA ASP A 43 -29.57 46.23 -7.52
C ASP A 43 -29.28 44.94 -6.73
N ASN A 44 -30.26 44.42 -5.96
CA ASN A 44 -30.14 43.15 -5.25
C ASN A 44 -29.96 41.94 -6.18
N ALA A 45 -30.61 41.95 -7.35
CA ALA A 45 -30.49 40.87 -8.33
C ALA A 45 -29.12 40.90 -9.02
N GLU A 46 -28.60 42.09 -9.32
CA GLU A 46 -27.26 42.30 -9.86
C GLU A 46 -26.18 41.80 -8.88
N GLU A 47 -26.25 42.20 -7.60
CA GLU A 47 -25.31 41.73 -6.57
C GLU A 47 -25.32 40.19 -6.42
N LYS A 48 -26.50 39.57 -6.48
CA LYS A 48 -26.63 38.11 -6.44
C LYS A 48 -26.04 37.44 -7.67
N ALA A 49 -26.24 38.02 -8.85
CA ALA A 49 -25.67 37.51 -10.09
C ALA A 49 -24.13 37.54 -10.04
N ASP A 50 -23.55 38.64 -9.54
CA ASP A 50 -22.11 38.78 -9.37
C ASP A 50 -21.54 37.80 -8.35
N ALA A 51 -22.23 37.61 -7.21
CA ALA A 51 -21.85 36.64 -6.19
C ALA A 51 -21.85 35.21 -6.75
N LEU A 52 -22.92 34.80 -7.44
CA LEU A 52 -23.03 33.48 -8.07
C LEU A 52 -21.99 33.27 -9.15
N ASN A 53 -21.69 34.30 -9.96
CA ASN A 53 -20.66 34.22 -10.99
C ASN A 53 -19.27 33.99 -10.37
N LYS A 54 -18.96 34.67 -9.26
CA LYS A 54 -17.71 34.47 -8.52
C LYS A 54 -17.62 33.05 -7.94
N GLU A 55 -18.68 32.55 -7.32
CA GLU A 55 -18.74 31.20 -6.79
C GLU A 55 -18.60 30.13 -7.88
N LEU A 56 -19.23 30.36 -9.04
CA LEU A 56 -19.11 29.50 -10.21
C LEU A 56 -17.67 29.41 -10.70
N LEU A 57 -16.97 30.54 -10.81
CA LEU A 57 -15.56 30.57 -11.20
C LEU A 57 -14.68 29.84 -10.19
N MET A 58 -14.87 30.08 -8.89
CA MET A 58 -14.14 29.38 -7.83
C MET A 58 -14.38 27.86 -7.87
N THR A 59 -15.62 27.45 -8.13
CA THR A 59 -15.99 26.02 -8.21
C THR A 59 -15.41 25.36 -9.45
N LYS A 60 -15.42 26.05 -10.61
CA LYS A 60 -14.77 25.58 -11.83
C LYS A 60 -13.26 25.39 -11.63
N GLN A 61 -12.59 26.34 -10.98
CA GLN A 61 -11.16 26.22 -10.70
C GLN A 61 -10.85 25.01 -9.81
N LYS A 62 -11.61 24.82 -8.73
CA LYS A 62 -11.48 23.65 -7.85
C LYS A 62 -11.76 22.33 -8.57
N LEU A 63 -12.72 22.33 -9.50
CA LEU A 63 -13.03 21.15 -10.30
C LEU A 63 -11.83 20.76 -11.18
N ILE A 64 -11.23 21.74 -11.86
CA ILE A 64 -10.04 21.52 -12.68
C ILE A 64 -8.91 20.94 -11.82
N GLU A 65 -8.57 21.59 -10.70
CA GLU A 65 -7.54 21.11 -9.78
C GLU A 65 -7.79 19.66 -9.30
N ALA A 66 -9.04 19.32 -8.98
CA ALA A 66 -9.42 17.96 -8.58
C ALA A 66 -9.32 16.95 -9.74
N GLU A 67 -9.66 17.33 -10.97
CA GLU A 67 -9.52 16.49 -12.15
C GLU A 67 -8.04 16.25 -12.50
N GLU A 68 -7.19 17.26 -12.34
CA GLU A 68 -5.74 17.15 -12.53
C GLU A 68 -5.11 16.20 -11.50
N GLU A 69 -5.43 16.36 -10.22
CA GLU A 69 -4.94 15.47 -9.16
C GLU A 69 -5.46 14.04 -9.34
N LYS A 70 -6.73 13.87 -9.72
CA LYS A 70 -7.29 12.54 -10.03
C LYS A 70 -6.50 11.86 -11.14
N ARG A 71 -6.24 12.56 -12.25
CA ARG A 71 -5.45 12.04 -13.38
C ARG A 71 -4.05 11.64 -12.95
N ARG A 72 -3.37 12.48 -12.15
CA ARG A 72 -2.05 12.16 -11.60
C ARG A 72 -2.07 10.89 -10.75
N LEU A 73 -3.04 10.75 -9.85
CA LEU A 73 -3.20 9.55 -9.01
C LEU A 73 -3.52 8.30 -9.84
N GLU A 74 -4.28 8.42 -10.92
CA GLU A 74 -4.55 7.32 -11.85
C GLU A 74 -3.27 6.85 -12.56
N GLU A 75 -2.41 7.78 -12.98
CA GLU A 75 -1.10 7.47 -13.57
C GLU A 75 -0.16 6.79 -12.56
N GLU A 76 -0.04 7.32 -11.35
CA GLU A 76 0.74 6.72 -10.26
C GLU A 76 0.22 5.30 -9.92
N SER A 77 -1.10 5.12 -9.86
CA SER A 77 -1.73 3.81 -9.65
C SER A 77 -1.41 2.82 -10.77
N ALA A 78 -1.44 3.27 -12.03
CA ALA A 78 -1.10 2.44 -13.17
C ALA A 78 0.37 1.99 -13.13
N GLN A 79 1.30 2.90 -12.78
CA GLN A 79 2.71 2.58 -12.62
C GLN A 79 2.96 1.58 -11.50
N LEU A 80 2.31 1.76 -10.34
CA LEU A 80 2.42 0.83 -9.21
C LEU A 80 1.91 -0.56 -9.55
N LYS A 81 0.75 -0.66 -10.22
CA LYS A 81 0.20 -1.94 -10.67
C LYS A 81 1.15 -2.66 -11.62
N GLU A 82 1.75 -1.92 -12.54
CA GLU A 82 2.70 -2.46 -13.50
C GLU A 82 4.00 -2.93 -12.83
N MET A 83 4.52 -2.16 -11.86
CA MET A 83 5.68 -2.57 -11.06
C MET A 83 5.39 -3.85 -10.26
N CYS A 84 4.26 -3.93 -9.56
CA CYS A 84 3.84 -5.13 -8.84
C CYS A 84 3.73 -6.34 -9.78
N ARG A 85 3.15 -6.16 -10.97
CA ARG A 85 3.04 -7.22 -11.97
C ARG A 85 4.42 -7.76 -12.38
N ARG A 86 5.38 -6.88 -12.68
CA ARG A 86 6.74 -7.30 -13.06
C ARG A 86 7.46 -8.03 -11.94
N GLU A 87 7.34 -7.58 -10.69
CA GLU A 87 7.96 -8.24 -9.55
C GLU A 87 7.33 -9.62 -9.29
N LEU A 88 6.02 -9.77 -9.47
CA LEU A 88 5.34 -11.08 -9.43
C LEU A 88 5.87 -12.01 -10.53
N ASP A 89 5.90 -11.56 -11.79
CA ASP A 89 6.41 -12.35 -12.92
C ASP A 89 7.86 -12.80 -12.69
N LYS A 90 8.69 -11.92 -12.10
CA LYS A 90 10.08 -12.22 -11.75
C LYS A 90 10.16 -13.29 -10.67
N ALA A 91 9.40 -13.14 -9.58
CA ALA A 91 9.35 -14.11 -8.49
C ALA A 91 8.85 -15.48 -8.98
N GLU A 92 7.83 -15.51 -9.83
CA GLU A 92 7.33 -16.76 -10.44
C GLU A 92 8.39 -17.43 -11.32
N SER A 93 9.13 -16.65 -12.11
CA SER A 93 10.25 -17.15 -12.91
C SER A 93 11.38 -17.74 -12.05
N GLU A 94 11.72 -17.07 -10.94
CA GLU A 94 12.72 -17.57 -9.98
C GLU A 94 12.25 -18.85 -9.29
N ILE A 95 11.00 -18.91 -8.83
CA ILE A 95 10.39 -20.13 -8.25
C ILE A 95 10.46 -21.28 -9.24
N LYS A 96 10.14 -21.04 -10.52
CA LYS A 96 10.19 -22.06 -11.57
C LYS A 96 11.61 -22.57 -11.81
N LYS A 97 12.59 -21.67 -11.87
CA LYS A 97 14.02 -22.04 -12.00
C LYS A 97 14.49 -22.87 -10.81
N ASN A 98 14.20 -22.41 -9.59
CA ASN A 98 14.57 -23.11 -8.37
C ASN A 98 13.91 -24.49 -8.30
N SER A 99 12.64 -24.59 -8.69
CA SER A 99 11.92 -25.87 -8.76
C SER A 99 12.57 -26.83 -9.77
N SER A 100 13.03 -26.33 -10.92
CA SER A 100 13.78 -27.12 -11.90
C SER A 100 15.11 -27.62 -11.31
N ILE A 101 15.90 -26.74 -10.71
CA ILE A 101 17.18 -27.07 -10.09
C ILE A 101 17.00 -28.14 -8.98
N ILE A 102 15.97 -27.99 -8.15
CA ILE A 102 15.64 -28.97 -7.11
C ILE A 102 15.26 -30.32 -7.73
N GLY A 103 14.52 -30.31 -8.85
CA GLY A 103 14.19 -31.51 -9.61
C GLY A 103 15.45 -32.24 -10.11
N ASP A 104 16.35 -31.50 -10.76
CA ASP A 104 17.61 -32.03 -11.29
C ASP A 104 18.50 -32.57 -10.15
N TYR A 105 18.61 -31.84 -9.05
CA TYR A 105 19.36 -32.27 -7.86
C TYR A 105 18.83 -33.60 -7.30
N LYS A 106 17.50 -33.70 -7.11
CA LYS A 106 16.87 -34.95 -6.65
C LYS A 106 17.12 -36.11 -7.61
N GLN A 107 17.08 -35.86 -8.91
CA GLN A 107 17.37 -36.87 -9.92
C GLN A 107 18.82 -37.35 -9.84
N ILE A 108 19.78 -36.45 -9.69
CA ILE A 108 21.20 -36.80 -9.51
C ILE A 108 21.39 -37.63 -8.24
N CYS A 109 20.81 -37.20 -7.11
CA CYS A 109 20.88 -37.96 -5.86
C CYS A 109 20.32 -39.38 -6.03
N SER A 110 19.15 -39.53 -6.66
CA SER A 110 18.55 -40.85 -6.92
C SER A 110 19.46 -41.73 -7.80
N GLN A 111 20.06 -41.16 -8.84
CA GLN A 111 21.00 -41.89 -9.71
C GLN A 111 22.28 -42.31 -8.97
N LEU A 112 22.82 -41.45 -8.12
CA LEU A 112 24.01 -41.75 -7.32
C LEU A 112 23.72 -42.85 -6.30
N SER A 113 22.57 -42.79 -5.61
CA SER A 113 22.12 -43.84 -4.70
C SER A 113 21.97 -45.19 -5.42
N GLU A 114 21.33 -45.22 -6.58
CA GLU A 114 21.18 -46.47 -7.36
C GLU A 114 22.53 -47.02 -7.82
N ARG A 115 23.44 -46.16 -8.28
CA ARG A 115 24.81 -46.58 -8.67
C ARG A 115 25.58 -47.13 -7.48
N LEU A 116 25.47 -46.49 -6.31
CA LEU A 116 26.13 -46.93 -5.08
C LEU A 116 25.61 -48.31 -4.63
N GLU A 117 24.31 -48.53 -4.64
CA GLU A 117 23.71 -49.83 -4.31
C GLU A 117 24.17 -50.94 -5.26
N LYS A 118 24.22 -50.66 -6.57
CA LYS A 118 24.75 -51.60 -7.57
C LYS A 118 26.21 -51.95 -7.31
N GLN A 119 27.06 -50.94 -7.06
CA GLN A 119 28.47 -51.11 -6.71
C GLN A 119 28.66 -51.93 -5.43
N GLN A 120 27.93 -51.59 -4.36
CA GLN A 120 27.98 -52.33 -3.09
C GLN A 120 27.56 -53.79 -3.28
N THR A 121 26.51 -54.04 -4.05
CA THR A 121 26.05 -55.41 -4.34
C THR A 121 27.08 -56.19 -5.16
N ALA A 122 27.65 -55.58 -6.20
CA ALA A 122 28.71 -56.20 -7.01
C ALA A 122 29.95 -56.52 -6.17
N ASN A 123 30.44 -55.55 -5.39
CA ASN A 123 31.60 -55.73 -4.51
C ASN A 123 31.35 -56.81 -3.45
N LYS A 124 30.15 -56.87 -2.85
CA LYS A 124 29.77 -57.96 -1.93
C LYS A 124 29.85 -59.33 -2.60
N VAL A 125 29.34 -59.46 -3.83
CA VAL A 125 29.42 -60.71 -4.60
C VAL A 125 30.86 -61.08 -4.96
N GLU A 126 31.69 -60.10 -5.35
CA GLU A 126 33.12 -60.35 -5.64
C GLU A 126 33.90 -60.77 -4.39
N ILE A 127 33.68 -60.08 -3.27
CA ILE A 127 34.26 -60.45 -1.98
C ILE A 127 33.86 -61.87 -1.60
N GLU A 128 32.60 -62.25 -1.76
CA GLU A 128 32.14 -63.61 -1.46
C GLU A 128 32.77 -64.66 -2.38
N LYS A 129 32.94 -64.37 -3.67
CA LYS A 129 33.68 -65.24 -4.60
C LYS A 129 35.15 -65.41 -4.19
N ILE A 130 35.81 -64.34 -3.75
CA ILE A 130 37.19 -64.40 -3.27
C ILE A 130 37.24 -65.24 -1.99
N ARG A 131 36.33 -65.01 -1.04
CA ARG A 131 36.21 -65.80 0.19
C ARG A 131 36.05 -67.29 -0.11
N GLN A 132 35.16 -67.65 -1.04
CA GLN A 132 34.97 -69.04 -1.46
C GLN A 132 36.27 -69.64 -2.03
N LYS A 133 36.94 -68.93 -2.95
CA LYS A 133 38.22 -69.40 -3.52
C LYS A 133 39.32 -69.56 -2.47
N VAL A 134 39.35 -68.71 -1.44
CA VAL A 134 40.31 -68.82 -0.33
C VAL A 134 39.96 -70.03 0.56
N ASP A 135 38.68 -70.28 0.83
CA ASP A 135 38.23 -71.43 1.63
C ASP A 135 38.45 -72.78 0.91
N ASP A 136 38.31 -72.79 -0.43
CA ASP A 136 38.55 -73.97 -1.28
C ASP A 136 40.05 -74.33 -1.42
N CYS A 137 40.97 -73.50 -0.90
CA CYS A 137 42.41 -73.73 -0.93
C CYS A 137 42.93 -74.22 0.43
N ASP A 138 43.30 -75.50 0.52
CA ASP A 138 43.76 -76.15 1.75
C ASP A 138 44.93 -75.42 2.45
N ARG A 139 45.83 -74.79 1.67
CA ARG A 139 46.98 -74.04 2.20
C ARG A 139 46.63 -72.63 2.68
N CYS A 140 45.60 -71.99 2.11
CA CYS A 140 45.23 -70.62 2.43
C CYS A 140 44.21 -70.55 3.58
N ARG A 141 43.35 -71.56 3.71
CA ARG A 141 42.27 -71.61 4.71
C ARG A 141 42.75 -71.45 6.15
N GLU A 142 43.94 -71.95 6.48
CA GLU A 142 44.49 -71.86 7.84
C GLU A 142 44.87 -70.42 8.25
N PHE A 143 45.27 -69.59 7.27
CA PHE A 143 45.75 -68.21 7.49
C PHE A 143 44.62 -67.17 7.62
N PHE A 144 43.40 -67.48 7.16
CA PHE A 144 42.27 -66.55 7.20
C PHE A 144 41.22 -67.02 8.23
N ASN A 145 40.51 -66.07 8.86
CA ASN A 145 39.36 -66.38 9.71
C ASN A 145 38.06 -66.43 8.86
N LYS A 146 36.95 -66.89 9.45
CA LYS A 146 35.64 -66.97 8.76
C LYS A 146 35.13 -65.60 8.27
N GLU A 147 35.67 -64.53 8.83
CA GLU A 147 35.37 -63.13 8.49
C GLU A 147 36.33 -62.58 7.42
N GLY A 148 37.24 -63.39 6.86
CA GLY A 148 38.13 -63.01 5.75
C GLY A 148 39.36 -62.18 6.15
N HIS A 149 39.65 -62.05 7.45
CA HIS A 149 40.83 -61.39 7.98
C HIS A 149 42.00 -62.36 8.15
N VAL A 150 43.21 -61.89 7.84
CA VAL A 150 44.45 -62.62 8.06
C VAL A 150 44.68 -62.78 9.57
N LYS A 151 44.84 -64.01 10.04
CA LYS A 151 45.22 -64.29 11.43
C LYS A 151 46.67 -63.86 11.64
N GLY A 152 46.90 -62.79 12.41
CA GLY A 152 48.22 -62.47 12.97
C GLY A 152 48.85 -61.12 12.64
N ILE A 153 48.18 -60.19 11.93
CA ILE A 153 48.75 -58.84 11.71
C ILE A 153 48.02 -57.81 12.57
N ALA A 154 48.54 -57.62 13.77
CA ALA A 154 48.34 -56.42 14.58
C ALA A 154 49.65 -55.63 14.58
N SER A 155 50.05 -55.07 13.43
CA SER A 155 51.10 -54.04 13.38
C SER A 155 51.11 -53.42 11.99
N SER A 156 50.64 -52.18 11.91
CA SER A 156 51.05 -51.10 10.99
C SER A 156 50.03 -49.97 11.14
N LYS A 157 50.13 -49.23 12.25
CA LYS A 157 49.33 -48.02 12.54
C LYS A 157 50.19 -46.76 12.52
N GLU A 158 51.20 -46.68 11.65
CA GLU A 158 52.15 -45.56 11.66
C GLU A 158 52.37 -44.87 10.29
N VAL A 159 51.55 -45.15 9.27
CA VAL A 159 51.67 -44.46 7.96
C VAL A 159 50.38 -43.72 7.54
N LEU A 160 49.30 -43.79 8.34
CA LEU A 160 48.03 -43.11 8.04
C LEU A 160 47.81 -41.79 8.83
N ASP A 161 48.69 -41.47 9.79
CA ASP A 161 48.44 -40.39 10.75
C ASP A 161 48.65 -38.98 10.15
N ALA A 162 49.45 -38.85 9.09
CA ALA A 162 49.73 -37.57 8.44
C ALA A 162 48.58 -37.08 7.52
N ASP A 163 47.96 -37.98 6.74
CA ASP A 163 46.82 -37.64 5.85
C ASP A 163 45.54 -37.31 6.66
N THR A 164 45.34 -37.99 7.79
CA THR A 164 44.18 -37.72 8.66
C THR A 164 44.28 -36.41 9.45
N ASP A 165 45.49 -35.90 9.71
CA ASP A 165 45.69 -34.64 10.43
C ASP A 165 45.38 -33.43 9.51
N GLU A 166 45.75 -33.51 8.22
CA GLU A 166 45.37 -32.49 7.23
C GLU A 166 43.86 -32.46 6.96
N GLU A 167 43.21 -33.62 6.83
CA GLU A 167 41.75 -33.70 6.65
C GLU A 167 40.98 -33.19 7.88
N LYS A 168 41.51 -33.45 9.08
CA LYS A 168 40.95 -32.93 10.34
C LYS A 168 41.14 -31.42 10.46
N GLU A 169 42.26 -30.88 10.01
CA GLU A 169 42.51 -29.44 10.05
C GLU A 169 41.68 -28.68 9.00
N THR A 170 41.48 -29.25 7.82
CA THR A 170 40.56 -28.70 6.80
C THR A 170 39.10 -28.70 7.27
N LEU A 171 38.63 -29.78 7.90
CA LEU A 171 37.29 -29.84 8.49
C LEU A 171 37.10 -28.81 9.62
N LYS A 172 38.11 -28.59 10.48
CA LYS A 172 38.06 -27.52 11.50
C LYS A 172 38.01 -26.12 10.89
N ASN A 173 38.74 -25.89 9.80
CA ASN A 173 38.73 -24.62 9.10
C ASN A 173 37.36 -24.35 8.47
N GLN A 174 36.74 -25.35 7.82
CA GLN A 174 35.38 -25.26 7.30
C GLN A 174 34.35 -25.02 8.42
N LEU A 175 34.53 -25.64 9.58
CA LEU A 175 33.64 -25.45 10.71
C LEU A 175 33.73 -24.02 11.26
N ARG A 176 34.94 -23.45 11.35
CA ARG A 176 35.14 -22.02 11.68
C ARG A 176 34.53 -21.07 10.65
N GLU A 177 34.67 -21.39 9.37
CA GLU A 177 34.11 -20.59 8.29
C GLU A 177 32.59 -20.57 8.35
N MET A 178 31.96 -21.75 8.52
CA MET A 178 30.51 -21.83 8.73
C MET A 178 30.06 -21.14 10.02
N GLU A 179 30.84 -21.18 11.10
CA GLU A 179 30.53 -20.43 12.33
C GLU A 179 30.57 -18.91 12.11
N LEU A 180 31.53 -18.42 11.32
CA LEU A 180 31.63 -17.01 10.94
C LEU A 180 30.47 -16.57 10.04
N GLU A 181 30.14 -17.35 9.02
CA GLU A 181 29.00 -17.09 8.13
C GLU A 181 27.67 -17.08 8.91
N LEU A 182 27.52 -18.00 9.87
CA LEU A 182 26.36 -18.05 10.75
C LEU A 182 26.27 -16.81 11.64
N ALA A 183 27.39 -16.36 12.22
CA ALA A 183 27.42 -15.14 13.02
C ALA A 183 27.07 -13.90 12.17
N GLN A 184 27.57 -13.83 10.94
CA GLN A 184 27.30 -12.74 10.01
C GLN A 184 25.83 -12.72 9.57
N THR A 185 25.25 -13.89 9.26
CA THR A 185 23.83 -14.02 8.90
C THR A 185 22.93 -13.64 10.08
N LYS A 186 23.30 -14.04 11.31
CA LYS A 186 22.57 -13.64 12.53
C LYS A 186 22.62 -12.13 12.74
N LEU A 187 23.76 -11.48 12.48
CA LEU A 187 23.86 -10.03 12.57
C LEU A 187 22.94 -9.34 11.55
N GLN A 188 22.96 -9.80 10.29
CA GLN A 188 22.09 -9.26 9.24
C GLN A 188 20.61 -9.44 9.58
N LEU A 189 20.23 -10.56 10.20
CA LEU A 189 18.87 -10.78 10.65
C LEU A 189 18.44 -9.75 11.71
N VAL A 190 19.28 -9.53 12.73
CA VAL A 190 19.00 -8.53 13.78
C VAL A 190 18.91 -7.12 13.19
N GLU A 191 19.80 -6.76 12.26
CA GLU A 191 19.74 -5.47 11.57
C GLU A 191 18.45 -5.29 10.76
N ALA A 192 18.00 -6.35 10.08
CA ALA A 192 16.74 -6.35 9.36
C ALA A 192 15.53 -6.23 10.30
N GLU A 193 15.52 -6.96 11.42
CA GLU A 193 14.47 -6.88 12.44
C GLU A 193 14.39 -5.48 13.07
N CYS A 194 15.53 -4.88 13.42
CA CYS A 194 15.58 -3.49 13.90
C CYS A 194 15.02 -2.52 12.86
N LYS A 195 15.35 -2.72 11.58
CA LYS A 195 14.85 -1.85 10.51
C LYS A 195 13.35 -1.99 10.29
N ILE A 196 12.81 -3.19 10.43
CA ILE A 196 11.36 -3.42 10.41
C ILE A 196 10.69 -2.71 11.57
N GLN A 197 11.21 -2.83 12.80
CA GLN A 197 10.68 -2.12 13.96
C GLN A 197 10.68 -0.59 13.78
N ASP A 198 11.76 -0.03 13.23
CA ASP A 198 11.85 1.40 12.93
C ASP A 198 10.80 1.83 11.89
N LEU A 199 10.57 1.03 10.86
CA LEU A 199 9.55 1.30 9.84
C LEU A 199 8.13 1.19 10.41
N GLU A 200 7.87 0.19 11.25
CA GLU A 200 6.60 0.04 11.97
C GLU A 200 6.32 1.24 12.88
N HIS A 201 7.34 1.73 13.58
CA HIS A 201 7.23 2.94 14.40
C HIS A 201 6.90 4.18 13.54
N HIS A 202 7.62 4.40 12.43
CA HIS A 202 7.32 5.50 11.50
C HIS A 202 5.90 5.40 10.92
N LEU A 203 5.46 4.20 10.55
CA LEU A 203 4.10 3.97 10.07
C LEU A 203 3.07 4.29 11.15
N GLY A 204 3.32 3.89 12.40
CA GLY A 204 2.47 4.21 13.55
C GLY A 204 2.35 5.72 13.79
N LEU A 205 3.47 6.45 13.69
CA LEU A 205 3.48 7.91 13.76
C LEU A 205 2.67 8.54 12.63
N ALA A 206 2.91 8.14 11.38
CA ALA A 206 2.18 8.66 10.21
C ALA A 206 0.67 8.38 10.29
N LEU A 207 0.26 7.19 10.76
CA LEU A 207 -1.14 6.86 11.01
C LEU A 207 -1.77 7.76 12.08
N ASN A 208 -1.04 8.03 13.17
CA ASN A 208 -1.51 8.94 14.21
C ASN A 208 -1.66 10.37 13.70
N GLU A 209 -0.73 10.86 12.87
CA GLU A 209 -0.82 12.17 12.24
C GLU A 209 -2.02 12.27 11.29
N VAL A 210 -2.23 11.26 10.43
CA VAL A 210 -3.39 11.20 9.53
C VAL A 210 -4.69 11.16 10.33
N GLN A 211 -4.75 10.38 11.41
CA GLN A 211 -5.93 10.36 12.29
C GLN A 211 -6.16 11.69 13.02
N ALA A 212 -5.10 12.35 13.49
CA ALA A 212 -5.18 13.66 14.14
C ALA A 212 -5.62 14.75 13.15
N ALA A 213 -5.07 14.75 11.94
CA ALA A 213 -5.50 15.62 10.84
C ALA A 213 -6.96 15.36 10.46
N LYS A 214 -7.37 14.09 10.37
CA LYS A 214 -8.77 13.70 10.13
C LYS A 214 -9.69 14.20 11.24
N LYS A 215 -9.39 13.95 12.52
CA LYS A 215 -10.19 14.43 13.65
C LYS A 215 -10.28 15.96 13.66
N THR A 216 -9.18 16.65 13.36
CA THR A 216 -9.13 18.12 13.31
C THR A 216 -9.95 18.68 12.15
N TRP A 217 -9.81 18.10 10.95
CA TRP A 217 -10.56 18.50 9.77
C TRP A 217 -12.06 18.19 9.92
N PHE A 218 -12.42 17.02 10.45
CA PHE A 218 -13.81 16.63 10.69
C PHE A 218 -14.46 17.55 11.73
N ASN A 219 -13.76 17.84 12.84
CA ASN A 219 -14.25 18.75 13.88
C ASN A 219 -14.37 20.19 13.38
N ARG A 220 -13.42 20.68 12.58
CA ARG A 220 -13.53 22.00 11.94
C ARG A 220 -14.69 22.07 10.96
N THR A 221 -14.85 21.08 10.11
CA THR A 221 -15.91 21.05 9.09
C THR A 221 -17.30 20.94 9.73
N LEU A 222 -17.47 20.04 10.72
CA LEU A 222 -18.73 19.93 11.47
C LEU A 222 -19.05 21.20 12.28
N SER A 223 -18.03 21.83 12.89
CA SER A 223 -18.22 23.09 13.60
C SER A 223 -18.63 24.20 12.63
N SER A 224 -17.95 24.34 11.49
CA SER A 224 -18.30 25.32 10.45
C SER A 224 -19.70 25.10 9.87
N ILE A 225 -20.13 23.85 9.67
CA ILE A 225 -21.50 23.54 9.25
C ILE A 225 -22.50 23.92 10.35
N LYS A 226 -22.23 23.57 11.62
CA LYS A 226 -23.12 23.89 12.74
C LYS A 226 -23.28 25.41 12.94
N THR A 227 -22.23 26.21 12.72
CA THR A 227 -22.33 27.68 12.75
C THR A 227 -23.06 28.22 11.53
N ALA A 228 -22.90 27.61 10.35
CA ALA A 228 -23.60 28.00 9.12
C ALA A 228 -25.09 27.62 9.12
N THR A 229 -25.48 26.57 9.83
CA THR A 229 -26.88 26.14 10.03
C THR A 229 -27.43 26.54 11.40
N GLY A 230 -26.84 27.56 12.04
CA GLY A 230 -27.32 28.14 13.29
C GLY A 230 -28.71 28.77 13.15
N VAL A 231 -29.74 27.93 13.27
CA VAL A 231 -31.10 28.30 13.65
C VAL A 231 -31.01 29.12 14.94
N GLN A 232 -31.39 30.40 14.86
CA GLN A 232 -31.70 31.23 16.03
C GLN A 232 -32.90 30.60 16.75
N GLY A 233 -32.63 29.70 17.70
CA GLY A 233 -33.58 29.37 18.75
C GLY A 233 -33.69 30.57 19.69
N LYS A 234 -34.75 31.37 19.52
CA LYS A 234 -35.23 32.31 20.52
C LYS A 234 -35.45 31.57 21.84
N GLU A 235 -34.63 31.85 22.85
CA GLU A 235 -35.01 31.63 24.24
C GLU A 235 -35.75 32.88 24.71
N THR A 236 -37.08 32.78 24.73
CA THR A 236 -37.98 33.63 25.52
C THR A 236 -38.31 32.87 26.81
N CYS A 237 -37.80 33.35 27.93
CA CYS A 237 -38.47 33.49 29.23
C CYS A 237 -37.50 34.12 30.23
#